data_AF-A0A4P5Q9H0-F1
#
_entry.id   AF-A0A4P5Q9H0-F1
#
_cell.length_a   1.000
_cell.length_b   1.000
_cell.length_c   1.000
_cell.angle_alpha   90.00
_cell.angle_beta   90.00
_cell.angle_gamma   90.00
#
_symmetry.space_group_name_H-M   'P 1'
#
loop_
_entity.id
_entity.type
_entity.pdbx_description
1 polymer ?
#
loop_
_entity_poly.entity_id
_entity_poly.type
_entity_poly.pdbx_seq_one_letter_code
_entity_poly.pdbx_strand_id
1 'polypeptide(L)'
;MKPTTQPIDKQSLLVEANKVIREHEDFMHGMEATDVEQKNGVLVFKGEYFLDEQGLPTGKSTAIFNMFKHLAHVFADKYHLQD
;
A
#
# COMPACT_ATOMS: atom_id res chain seq x y z
N MET A 1 -22.25 -8.18 10.79
CA MET A 1 -21.02 -8.76 11.39
C MET A 1 -19.85 -7.97 10.83
N LYS A 2 -18.96 -7.43 11.65
CA LYS A 2 -17.67 -6.94 11.13
C LYS A 2 -16.95 -8.17 10.54
N PRO A 3 -16.46 -8.14 9.29
CA PRO A 3 -15.65 -9.24 8.79
C PRO A 3 -14.50 -9.46 9.76
N THR A 4 -14.32 -10.72 10.20
CA THR A 4 -13.23 -11.11 11.09
C THR A 4 -11.96 -11.17 10.23
N THR A 5 -11.34 -10.03 10.00
CA THR A 5 -10.05 -9.97 9.28
C THR A 5 -8.96 -10.63 10.13
N GLN A 6 -7.89 -11.10 9.50
CA GLN A 6 -6.79 -11.78 10.19
C GLN A 6 -5.78 -10.74 10.74
N PRO A 7 -5.28 -10.89 11.98
CA PRO A 7 -4.18 -10.07 12.46
C PRO A 7 -2.93 -10.37 11.63
N ILE A 8 -2.16 -9.34 11.29
CA ILE A 8 -0.88 -9.45 10.61
C ILE A 8 0.10 -8.41 11.15
N ASP A 9 1.38 -8.76 11.28
CA ASP A 9 2.40 -7.75 11.58
C ASP A 9 2.72 -6.91 10.34
N LYS A 10 3.25 -5.72 10.60
CA LYS A 10 3.65 -4.76 9.58
C LYS A 10 4.62 -5.35 8.55
N GLN A 11 5.63 -6.12 8.98
CA GLN A 11 6.68 -6.62 8.10
C GLN A 11 6.12 -7.64 7.12
N SER A 12 5.33 -8.59 7.62
CA SER A 12 4.65 -9.61 6.80
C SER A 12 3.69 -8.97 5.80
N LEU A 13 2.92 -7.96 6.22
CA LEU A 13 2.02 -7.25 5.31
C LEU A 13 2.77 -6.51 4.20
N LEU A 14 3.91 -5.89 4.50
CA LEU A 14 4.75 -5.24 3.50
C LEU A 14 5.37 -6.22 2.51
N VAL A 15 5.73 -7.43 2.93
CA VAL A 15 6.21 -8.49 2.02
C VAL A 15 5.13 -8.88 1.02
N GLU A 16 3.92 -9.15 1.50
CA GLU A 16 2.78 -9.47 0.62
C GLU A 16 2.39 -8.30 -0.29
N ALA A 17 2.39 -7.08 0.24
CA ALA A 17 2.13 -5.87 -0.52
C ALA A 17 3.12 -5.70 -1.68
N ASN A 18 4.42 -5.85 -1.42
CA ASN A 18 5.45 -5.70 -2.45
C ASN A 18 5.45 -6.84 -3.47
N LYS A 19 4.92 -8.01 -3.12
CA LYS A 19 4.65 -9.06 -4.10
C LYS A 19 3.54 -8.62 -5.08
N VAL A 20 2.41 -8.13 -4.56
CA VAL A 20 1.30 -7.63 -5.38
C VAL A 20 1.74 -6.47 -6.28
N ILE A 21 2.52 -5.51 -5.73
CA ILE A 21 3.07 -4.39 -6.49
C ILE A 21 3.87 -4.88 -7.70
N ARG A 22 4.77 -5.85 -7.51
CA ARG A 22 5.65 -6.36 -8.58
C ARG A 22 4.93 -7.18 -9.64
N GLU A 23 3.78 -7.77 -9.29
CA GLU A 23 2.96 -8.58 -10.20
C GLU A 23 1.93 -7.74 -10.98
N HIS A 24 1.71 -6.47 -10.60
CA HIS A 24 0.71 -5.60 -11.21
C HIS A 24 1.17 -5.03 -12.56
N GLU A 25 0.25 -4.87 -13.51
CA GLU A 25 0.55 -4.37 -14.87
C GLU A 25 1.11 -2.94 -14.89
N ASP A 26 0.60 -2.07 -14.03
CA ASP A 26 1.08 -0.70 -13.83
C ASP A 26 2.38 -0.59 -13.01
N PHE A 27 3.10 -1.69 -12.76
CA PHE A 27 4.36 -1.64 -12.01
C PHE A 27 5.39 -0.74 -12.71
N MET A 28 6.10 0.05 -11.90
CA MET A 28 7.21 0.90 -12.35
C MET A 28 8.42 0.69 -11.46
N HIS A 29 9.63 0.85 -12.02
CA HIS A 29 10.86 0.76 -11.23
C HIS A 29 10.86 1.80 -10.08
N GLY A 30 11.22 1.35 -8.89
CA GLY A 30 11.18 2.15 -7.65
C GLY A 30 9.83 2.13 -6.93
N MET A 31 8.80 1.48 -7.49
CA MET A 31 7.51 1.30 -6.81
C MET A 31 7.64 0.26 -5.69
N GLU A 32 7.65 0.72 -4.45
CA GLU A 32 7.80 -0.12 -3.26
C GLU A 32 7.01 0.47 -2.09
N ALA A 33 6.28 -0.39 -1.37
CA ALA A 33 5.69 -0.03 -0.08
C ALA A 33 6.74 -0.26 1.02
N THR A 34 7.14 0.81 1.70
CA THR A 34 8.16 0.77 2.76
C THR A 34 7.57 0.92 4.15
N ASP A 35 6.33 1.40 4.24
CA ASP A 35 5.62 1.59 5.50
C ASP A 35 4.11 1.36 5.32
N VAL A 36 3.45 0.96 6.39
CA VAL A 36 2.00 0.79 6.45
C VAL A 36 1.52 1.10 7.87
N GLU A 37 0.43 1.85 7.95
CA GLU A 37 -0.27 2.18 9.19
C GLU A 37 -1.75 1.84 9.04
N GLN A 38 -2.44 1.56 10.15
CA GLN A 38 -3.89 1.39 10.12
C GLN A 38 -4.57 2.58 10.81
N LYS A 39 -5.39 3.31 10.06
CA LYS A 39 -6.13 4.49 10.55
C LYS A 39 -7.63 4.25 10.38
N ASN A 40 -8.37 4.29 11.49
CA ASN A 40 -9.82 4.09 11.51
C ASN A 40 -10.26 2.81 10.77
N GLY A 41 -9.49 1.73 10.91
CA GLY A 41 -9.74 0.45 10.24
C GLY A 41 -9.22 0.34 8.79
N VAL A 42 -8.68 1.42 8.21
CA VAL A 42 -8.15 1.43 6.84
C VAL A 42 -6.63 1.33 6.85
N LEU A 43 -6.07 0.43 6.03
CA LEU A 43 -4.64 0.33 5.79
C LEU A 43 -4.17 1.46 4.88
N VAL A 44 -3.12 2.17 5.29
CA VAL A 44 -2.51 3.28 4.54
C VAL A 44 -1.07 2.92 4.26
N PHE A 45 -0.78 2.56 3.01
CA PHE A 45 0.56 2.26 2.53
C PHE A 45 1.31 3.54 2.18
N LYS A 46 2.63 3.52 2.41
CA LYS A 46 3.54 4.63 2.11
C LYS A 46 4.82 4.10 1.45
N GLY A 47 5.47 4.97 0.69
CA GLY A 47 6.71 4.68 -0.03
C GLY A 47 7.13 5.88 -0.87
N GLU A 48 7.86 5.63 -1.95
CA GLU A 48 8.26 6.65 -2.92
C GLU A 48 7.03 7.16 -3.71
N TYR A 49 6.78 8.47 -3.69
CA TYR A 49 5.63 9.09 -4.34
C TYR A 49 5.94 9.68 -5.73
N PHE A 50 7.21 9.68 -6.14
CA PHE A 50 7.69 10.24 -7.41
C PHE A 50 7.29 11.70 -7.60
N LEU A 51 7.42 12.49 -6.53
CA LEU A 51 7.18 13.93 -6.55
C LEU A 51 8.32 14.64 -7.29
N ASP A 52 8.04 15.83 -7.82
CA ASP A 52 9.08 16.70 -8.37
C ASP A 52 9.91 17.38 -7.27
N GLU A 53 10.89 18.20 -7.67
CA GLU A 53 11.78 18.91 -6.76
C GLU A 53 11.05 19.89 -5.83
N GLN A 54 9.82 20.28 -6.19
CA GLN A 54 8.94 21.15 -5.40
C GLN A 54 7.99 20.35 -4.50
N GLY A 55 8.05 19.02 -4.55
CA GLY A 55 7.18 18.13 -3.80
C GLY A 55 5.78 17.99 -4.38
N LEU A 56 5.57 18.33 -5.65
CA LEU A 56 4.28 18.21 -6.32
C LEU A 56 4.12 16.85 -7.03
N PRO A 57 2.88 16.32 -7.10
CA PRO A 57 2.61 15.09 -7.83
C PRO A 57 2.97 15.21 -9.32
N THR A 58 3.61 14.18 -9.85
CA THR A 58 3.90 14.03 -11.28
C THR A 58 2.96 12.99 -11.92
N GLY A 59 3.09 12.75 -13.22
CA GLY A 59 2.37 11.64 -13.88
C GLY A 59 2.68 10.27 -13.27
N LYS A 60 3.89 10.07 -12.72
CA LYS A 60 4.26 8.83 -12.01
C LYS A 60 3.58 8.72 -10.65
N SER A 61 3.31 9.85 -9.99
CA SER A 61 2.61 9.88 -8.70
C SER A 61 1.22 9.27 -8.81
N THR A 62 0.52 9.46 -9.92
CA THR A 62 -0.80 8.86 -10.14
C THR A 62 -0.76 7.32 -10.06
N ALA A 63 0.24 6.69 -10.67
CA ALA A 63 0.37 5.24 -10.67
C ALA A 63 0.63 4.68 -9.25
N ILE A 64 1.54 5.29 -8.47
CA ILE A 64 1.78 4.85 -7.09
C ILE A 64 0.55 5.10 -6.18
N PHE A 65 -0.16 6.22 -6.34
CA PHE A 65 -1.39 6.47 -5.57
C PHE A 65 -2.46 5.41 -5.86
N ASN A 66 -2.65 5.06 -7.13
CA ASN A 66 -3.57 3.99 -7.53
C ASN A 66 -3.13 2.64 -6.96
N MET A 67 -1.83 2.35 -6.99
CA MET A 67 -1.28 1.11 -6.42
C MET A 67 -1.53 1.00 -4.91
N PHE A 68 -1.19 2.03 -4.14
CA PHE A 68 -1.43 2.03 -2.69
C PHE A 68 -2.93 1.97 -2.36
N LYS A 69 -3.77 2.61 -3.17
CA LYS A 69 -5.23 2.50 -3.03
C LYS A 69 -5.72 1.09 -3.32
N HIS A 70 -5.18 0.42 -4.34
CA HIS A 70 -5.49 -0.97 -4.67
C HIS A 70 -5.11 -1.91 -3.52
N LEU A 71 -3.89 -1.79 -2.98
CA LEU A 71 -3.44 -2.59 -1.84
C LEU A 71 -4.33 -2.39 -0.61
N ALA A 72 -4.64 -1.13 -0.28
CA ALA A 72 -5.54 -0.81 0.83
C ALA A 72 -6.90 -1.48 0.66
N HIS A 73 -7.44 -1.49 -0.56
CA HIS A 73 -8.72 -2.13 -0.84
C HIS A 73 -8.64 -3.67 -0.74
N VAL A 74 -7.65 -4.29 -1.39
CA VAL A 74 -7.50 -5.76 -1.43
C VAL A 74 -7.21 -6.34 -0.05
N PHE A 75 -6.46 -5.62 0.78
CA PHE A 75 -6.07 -6.10 2.11
C PHE A 75 -7.02 -5.70 3.23
N ALA A 76 -7.80 -4.63 3.10
CA ALA A 76 -8.74 -4.21 4.15
C ALA A 76 -9.78 -5.30 4.50
N ASP A 77 -10.18 -6.12 3.52
CA ASP A 77 -11.12 -7.24 3.76
C ASP A 77 -10.44 -8.51 4.29
N LYS A 78 -9.10 -8.55 4.27
CA LYS A 78 -8.31 -9.74 4.64
C LYS A 78 -7.61 -9.57 5.99
N TYR A 79 -7.06 -8.39 6.25
CA TYR A 79 -6.11 -8.17 7.34
C TYR A 79 -6.46 -6.96 8.21
N HIS A 80 -5.98 -7.00 9.45
CA HIS A 80 -5.77 -5.82 10.30
C HIS A 80 -4.38 -5.89 10.92
N LEU A 81 -3.73 -4.75 11.13
CA LEU A 81 -2.45 -4.71 11.82
C LEU A 81 -2.67 -5.13 13.28
N GLN A 82 -1.84 -6.06 13.73
CA GLN A 82 -1.71 -6.33 15.17
C GLN A 82 -0.84 -5.24 15.81
N ASP A 83 -1.18 -4.90 17.06
CA ASP A 83 -0.48 -3.89 17.86
C ASP A 83 1.03 -4.20 18.05
#